data_AF-A0A679HJX1-F1
#
_entry.id   AF-A0A679HJX1-F1
#
_cell.length_a   1.000
_cell.length_b   1.000
_cell.length_c   1.000
_cell.angle_alpha   90.00
_cell.angle_beta   90.00
_cell.angle_gamma   90.00
#
_symmetry.space_group_name_H-M   'P 1'
#
loop_
_entity.id
_entity.type
_entity.pdbx_description
1 polymer ?
#
loop_
_entity_poly.entity_id
_entity_poly.type
_entity_poly.pdbx_seq_one_letter_code
_entity_poly.pdbx_strand_id
1 'polypeptide(L)'
;MGINILFIDGDTDDHKYFVDRLKRIFPDDQILEASSGNIGRELLHRERIDCLVLELDLPDMSGFQILVDAVPVASAPRLPVIVLTRLPNRDIWELAKRNGAYACLWKPCTTGDVLVSTIERGLAQIAPQGKEPNSLPLPHIGQRRLTSAEIATFHQDGFLSVSHLTTPNDIAHLRRLIDPLFRSSCRTFGVIDHVLKLAPAIRHSAAFQTCQRIAQQLAGITTRVSFDQALYKRPHELHGTRWHQDQAFRNRHFPMNTLHFWIPLQPVTTHNGCLHFIPGSHQQGLLPHYQIDENDPYAITPQKVDTSHAVPCPLSVGSATIHTPLTLHAALPNNTEEIRRAWALVFRPFGRIGALNPFPAVRQLFTH
;
A
#
# COMPACT_ATOMS: atom_id res chain seq x y z
N MET A 1 -12.10 27.60 5.70
CA MET A 1 -10.90 28.29 6.23
C MET A 1 -9.75 27.78 5.41
N GLY A 2 -8.98 28.69 4.79
CA GLY A 2 -7.77 28.30 4.06
C GLY A 2 -6.75 27.69 5.03
N ILE A 3 -5.91 26.80 4.49
CA ILE A 3 -4.82 26.12 5.17
C ILE A 3 -3.56 26.97 5.00
N ASN A 4 -2.74 27.07 6.05
CA ASN A 4 -1.47 27.77 5.97
C ASN A 4 -0.31 26.78 5.85
N ILE A 5 0.33 26.74 4.69
CA ILE A 5 1.48 25.88 4.41
C ILE A 5 2.74 26.75 4.41
N LEU A 6 3.69 26.45 5.29
CA LEU A 6 5.01 27.08 5.27
C LEU A 6 5.99 26.20 4.51
N PHE A 7 6.67 26.76 3.51
CA PHE A 7 7.69 26.11 2.70
C PHE A 7 9.04 26.78 2.96
N ILE A 8 10.01 26.03 3.50
CA ILE A 8 11.36 26.51 3.83
C ILE A 8 12.38 25.78 2.98
N ASP A 9 13.03 26.49 2.06
CA ASP A 9 14.03 25.95 1.15
C ASP A 9 14.97 27.04 0.64
N GLY A 10 16.28 26.82 0.78
CA GLY A 10 17.31 27.77 0.35
C GLY A 10 17.70 27.67 -1.12
N ASP A 11 17.28 26.62 -1.83
CA ASP A 11 17.58 26.46 -3.25
C ASP A 11 16.50 27.12 -4.11
N THR A 12 16.87 28.18 -4.84
CA THR A 12 15.93 29.01 -5.61
C THR A 12 15.13 28.23 -6.65
N ASP A 13 15.75 27.22 -7.30
CA ASP A 13 15.11 26.45 -8.37
C ASP A 13 14.10 25.44 -7.81
N ASP A 14 14.50 24.68 -6.78
CA ASP A 14 13.58 23.77 -6.08
C ASP A 14 12.42 24.56 -5.46
N HIS A 15 12.73 25.67 -4.80
CA HIS A 15 11.77 26.54 -4.14
C HIS A 15 10.68 26.97 -5.12
N LYS A 16 11.09 27.54 -6.25
CA LYS A 16 10.16 27.96 -7.31
C LYS A 16 9.33 26.79 -7.83
N TYR A 17 9.97 25.67 -8.16
CA TYR A 17 9.27 24.50 -8.71
C TYR A 17 8.16 23.99 -7.79
N PHE A 18 8.47 23.79 -6.50
CA PHE A 18 7.51 23.21 -5.56
C PHE A 18 6.43 24.22 -5.16
N VAL A 19 6.78 25.48 -4.90
CA VAL A 19 5.80 26.52 -4.56
C VAL A 19 4.82 26.75 -5.71
N ASP A 20 5.30 26.84 -6.96
CA ASP A 20 4.41 27.01 -8.14
C ASP A 20 3.45 25.83 -8.30
N ARG A 21 3.83 24.63 -7.83
CA ARG A 21 2.94 23.47 -7.81
C ARG A 21 1.94 23.58 -6.67
N LEU A 22 2.37 23.97 -5.47
CA LEU A 22 1.48 24.14 -4.32
C LEU A 22 0.41 25.20 -4.59
N LYS A 23 0.80 26.40 -5.06
CA LYS A 23 -0.13 27.50 -5.37
C LYS A 23 -1.20 27.12 -6.42
N ARG A 24 -0.86 26.22 -7.35
CA ARG A 24 -1.83 25.73 -8.36
C ARG A 24 -2.85 24.76 -7.79
N ILE A 25 -2.45 23.91 -6.84
CA ILE A 25 -3.31 22.88 -6.27
C ILE A 25 -4.11 23.40 -5.08
N PHE A 26 -3.55 24.36 -4.35
CA PHE A 26 -4.13 25.00 -3.19
C PHE A 26 -4.39 26.50 -3.47
N PRO A 27 -5.29 26.84 -4.41
CA PRO A 27 -5.49 28.22 -4.86
C PRO A 27 -6.16 29.12 -3.81
N ASP A 28 -6.89 28.53 -2.86
CA ASP A 28 -7.62 29.21 -1.80
C ASP A 28 -6.88 29.18 -0.44
N ASP A 29 -5.67 28.60 -0.41
CA ASP A 29 -4.85 28.41 0.77
C ASP A 29 -3.61 29.33 0.74
N GLN A 30 -3.02 29.59 1.91
CA GLN A 30 -1.87 30.48 2.02
C GLN A 30 -0.57 29.68 1.99
N ILE A 31 0.25 29.90 0.96
CA ILE A 31 1.61 29.37 0.88
C ILE A 31 2.59 30.44 1.35
N LEU A 32 3.13 30.25 2.56
CA LEU A 32 4.18 31.08 3.14
C LEU A 32 5.54 30.53 2.72
N GLU A 33 6.45 31.41 2.32
CA GLU A 33 7.73 31.05 1.71
C GLU A 33 8.89 31.59 2.57
N ALA A 34 9.91 30.77 2.79
CA ALA A 34 11.15 31.17 3.44
C ALA A 34 12.35 30.60 2.70
N SER A 35 13.32 31.45 2.36
CA SER A 35 14.58 31.06 1.73
C SER A 35 15.69 30.74 2.74
N SER A 36 15.43 30.91 4.04
CA SER A 36 16.37 30.62 5.10
C SER A 36 15.65 30.11 6.35
N GLY A 37 16.40 29.46 7.23
CA GLY A 37 15.88 28.93 8.47
C GLY A 37 15.46 30.01 9.47
N ASN A 38 16.17 31.15 9.53
CA ASN A 38 15.77 32.25 10.42
C ASN A 38 14.43 32.86 10.01
N ILE A 39 14.21 33.10 8.70
CA ILE A 39 12.92 33.58 8.18
C ILE A 39 11.82 32.55 8.46
N GLY A 40 12.10 31.27 8.22
CA GLY A 40 11.16 30.20 8.48
C GLY A 40 10.78 30.06 9.96
N ARG A 41 11.73 30.21 10.88
CA ARG A 41 11.45 30.24 12.33
C ARG A 41 10.60 31.45 12.70
N GLU A 42 10.90 32.63 12.16
CA GLU A 42 10.09 33.83 12.43
C GLU A 42 8.63 33.63 11.98
N LEU A 43 8.41 33.06 10.80
CA LEU A 43 7.07 32.73 10.30
C LEU A 43 6.37 31.66 11.16
N LEU A 44 7.07 30.62 11.61
CA LEU A 44 6.50 29.62 12.54
C LEU A 44 6.02 30.20 13.86
N HIS A 45 6.65 31.28 14.34
CA HIS A 45 6.27 31.94 15.60
C HIS A 45 5.15 32.97 15.41
N ARG A 46 5.10 33.64 14.25
CA ARG A 46 4.14 34.74 13.98
C ARG A 46 2.83 34.23 13.40
N GLU A 47 2.89 33.23 12.54
CA GLU A 47 1.75 32.75 11.76
C GLU A 47 1.24 31.42 12.32
N ARG A 48 -0.07 31.20 12.19
CA ARG A 48 -0.63 29.87 12.40
C ARG A 48 -0.25 29.01 11.20
N ILE A 49 0.60 28.01 11.39
CA ILE A 49 0.99 27.05 10.35
C ILE A 49 0.23 25.74 10.54
N ASP A 50 -0.40 25.26 9.47
CA ASP A 50 -1.11 23.98 9.45
C ASP A 50 -0.26 22.84 8.88
N CYS A 51 0.72 23.14 8.02
CA CYS A 51 1.72 22.19 7.54
C CYS A 51 3.06 22.87 7.26
N LEU A 52 4.16 22.20 7.60
CA LEU A 52 5.52 22.66 7.33
C LEU A 52 6.20 21.75 6.31
N VAL A 53 6.70 22.31 5.21
CA VAL A 53 7.62 21.66 4.28
C VAL A 53 9.02 22.24 4.51
N LEU A 54 9.99 21.37 4.78
CA LEU A 54 11.28 21.75 5.35
C LEU A 54 12.45 21.06 4.64
N GLU A 55 13.35 21.85 4.07
CA GLU A 55 14.70 21.41 3.74
C GLU A 55 15.57 21.34 5.02
N LEU A 56 16.44 20.33 5.10
CA LEU A 56 17.33 20.11 6.23
C LEU A 56 18.67 20.85 6.07
N ASP A 57 19.11 21.06 4.84
CA ASP A 57 20.32 21.79 4.49
C ASP A 57 20.00 23.24 4.10
N LEU A 58 19.81 24.10 5.12
CA LEU A 58 19.47 25.51 4.94
C LEU A 58 20.73 26.38 5.03
N PRO A 59 20.78 27.54 4.36
CA PRO A 59 22.00 28.35 4.22
C PRO A 59 22.53 28.93 5.54
N ASP A 60 21.68 29.07 6.56
CA ASP A 60 21.97 29.77 7.82
C ASP A 60 21.86 28.89 9.07
N MET A 61 21.29 27.68 8.97
CA MET A 61 21.18 26.73 10.08
C MET A 61 20.85 25.31 9.59
N SER A 62 20.89 24.33 10.50
CA SER A 62 20.32 23.02 10.19
C SER A 62 18.81 23.03 10.33
N GLY A 63 18.09 22.54 9.31
CA GLY A 63 16.63 22.37 9.38
C GLY A 63 16.18 21.44 10.51
N PHE A 64 17.06 20.59 11.07
CA PHE A 64 16.74 19.84 12.29
C PHE A 64 16.39 20.72 13.48
N GLN A 65 17.01 21.91 13.59
CA GLN A 65 16.69 22.85 14.67
C GLN A 65 15.25 23.33 14.54
N ILE A 66 14.83 23.63 13.31
CA ILE A 66 13.45 24.03 13.00
C ILE A 66 12.47 22.87 13.26
N LEU A 67 12.84 21.64 12.87
CA LEU A 67 12.01 20.46 13.12
C LEU A 67 11.75 20.24 14.61
N VAL A 68 12.79 20.32 15.44
CA VAL A 68 12.68 20.13 16.89
C VAL A 68 11.88 21.27 17.53
N ASP A 69 12.07 22.51 17.08
CA ASP A 69 11.26 23.66 17.52
C ASP A 69 9.78 23.51 17.15
N ALA A 70 9.52 23.06 15.92
CA ALA A 70 8.17 22.86 15.39
C ALA A 70 7.45 21.66 16.02
N VAL A 71 8.19 20.63 16.44
CA VAL A 71 7.66 19.40 17.02
C VAL A 71 8.39 19.03 18.33
N PRO A 72 8.15 19.78 19.41
CA PRO A 72 8.86 19.58 20.68
C PRO A 72 8.56 18.22 21.34
N VAL A 73 7.43 17.59 20.99
CA VAL A 73 7.04 16.25 21.46
C VAL A 73 6.86 15.31 20.27
N ALA A 74 7.94 14.67 19.84
CA ALA A 74 7.97 13.80 18.67
C ALA A 74 6.96 12.63 18.72
N SER A 75 6.58 12.16 19.90
CA SER A 75 5.58 11.08 20.07
C SER A 75 4.13 11.53 19.85
N ALA A 76 3.86 12.84 19.81
CA ALA A 76 2.53 13.40 19.64
C ALA A 76 2.59 14.69 18.78
N PRO A 77 3.00 14.59 17.50
CA PRO A 77 3.15 15.76 16.63
C PRO A 77 1.80 16.45 16.41
N ARG A 78 1.79 17.78 16.57
CA ARG A 78 0.62 18.65 16.34
C ARG A 78 0.72 19.51 15.08
N LEU A 79 1.85 19.42 14.39
CA LEU A 79 2.11 20.08 13.11
C LEU A 79 2.73 19.02 12.19
N PRO A 80 2.12 18.68 11.04
CA PRO A 80 2.74 17.79 10.08
C PRO A 80 3.96 18.49 9.48
N VAL A 81 5.15 17.93 9.74
CA VAL A 81 6.40 18.37 9.11
C VAL A 81 6.81 17.39 8.03
N ILE A 82 6.90 17.85 6.79
CA ILE A 82 7.37 17.09 5.64
C ILE A 82 8.78 17.55 5.33
N VAL A 83 9.74 16.68 5.63
CA VAL A 83 11.11 16.90 5.20
C VAL A 83 11.20 16.67 3.71
N LEU A 84 11.64 17.68 2.97
CA LEU A 84 11.87 17.62 1.54
C LEU A 84 13.33 18.01 1.31
N THR A 85 14.21 17.03 1.09
CA THR A 85 15.66 17.25 1.10
C THR A 85 16.38 16.63 -0.09
N ARG A 86 17.52 17.20 -0.49
CA ARG A 86 18.47 16.55 -1.44
C ARG A 86 19.39 15.54 -0.75
N LEU A 87 19.50 15.55 0.58
CA LEU A 87 20.39 14.66 1.33
C LEU A 87 19.94 13.19 1.18
N PRO A 88 20.75 12.31 0.55
CA PRO A 88 20.35 10.94 0.23
C PRO A 88 20.53 9.96 1.41
N ASN A 89 21.02 10.43 2.56
CA ASN A 89 21.38 9.58 3.68
C ASN A 89 20.12 9.11 4.44
N ARG A 90 19.91 7.79 4.46
CA ARG A 90 18.77 7.16 5.14
C ARG A 90 18.76 7.42 6.64
N ASP A 91 19.91 7.48 7.29
CA ASP A 91 20.00 7.72 8.74
C ASP A 91 19.50 9.13 9.10
N ILE A 92 19.72 10.11 8.21
CA ILE A 92 19.20 11.47 8.35
C ILE A 92 17.66 11.45 8.30
N TRP A 93 17.07 10.65 7.41
CA TRP A 93 15.61 10.56 7.30
C TRP A 93 14.98 9.82 8.49
N GLU A 94 15.60 8.74 8.95
CA GLU A 94 15.16 8.04 10.16
C GLU A 94 15.28 8.93 11.39
N LEU A 95 16.35 9.73 11.48
CA LEU A 95 16.51 10.72 12.54
C LEU A 95 15.43 11.81 12.48
N ALA A 96 15.09 12.33 11.30
CA ALA A 96 14.01 13.29 11.14
C ALA A 96 12.66 12.72 11.59
N LYS A 97 12.34 11.47 11.22
CA LYS A 97 11.12 10.79 11.69
C LYS A 97 11.11 10.58 13.19
N ARG A 98 12.24 10.21 13.80
CA ARG A 98 12.39 10.09 15.26
C ARG A 98 12.18 11.43 15.98
N ASN A 99 12.46 12.54 15.32
CA ASN A 99 12.22 13.91 15.81
C ASN A 99 10.85 14.48 15.39
N GLY A 100 9.93 13.62 14.92
CA GLY A 100 8.54 14.02 14.70
C GLY A 100 8.19 14.44 13.27
N ALA A 101 9.11 14.32 12.31
CA ALA A 101 8.76 14.51 10.90
C ALA A 101 7.72 13.46 10.46
N TYR A 102 6.66 13.92 9.81
CA TYR A 102 5.60 13.09 9.27
C TYR A 102 6.11 12.22 8.11
N ALA A 103 6.88 12.84 7.21
CA ALA A 103 7.45 12.19 6.04
C ALA A 103 8.81 12.79 5.69
N CYS A 104 9.63 12.01 4.99
CA CYS A 104 10.86 12.47 4.36
C CYS A 104 10.79 12.11 2.87
N LEU A 105 11.00 13.11 2.01
CA LEU A 105 10.94 13.03 0.57
C LEU A 105 12.29 13.44 -0.01
N TRP A 106 12.75 12.70 -1.01
CA TRP A 106 14.01 12.99 -1.70
C TRP A 106 13.73 13.82 -2.95
N LYS A 107 14.15 15.08 -2.94
CA LYS A 107 13.82 16.03 -4.02
C LYS A 107 14.11 15.52 -5.43
N PRO A 108 15.27 14.91 -5.74
CA PRO A 108 15.57 14.40 -7.08
C PRO A 108 14.57 13.37 -7.62
N CYS A 109 13.79 12.72 -6.76
CA CYS A 109 12.77 11.74 -7.14
C CYS A 109 11.36 12.11 -6.66
N THR A 110 11.14 13.37 -6.26
CA THR A 110 9.85 13.84 -5.74
C THR A 110 9.26 14.86 -6.70
N THR A 111 8.07 14.56 -7.23
CA THR A 111 7.29 15.53 -8.01
C THR A 111 6.43 16.39 -7.10
N GLY A 112 5.95 17.53 -7.62
CA GLY A 112 4.98 18.36 -6.90
C GLY A 112 3.74 17.58 -6.42
N ASP A 113 3.26 16.61 -7.19
CA ASP A 113 2.07 15.82 -6.82
C ASP A 113 2.35 14.85 -5.65
N VAL A 114 3.58 14.31 -5.56
CA VAL A 114 4.00 13.52 -4.40
C VAL A 114 4.10 14.39 -3.15
N LEU A 115 4.58 15.62 -3.27
CA LEU A 115 4.62 16.57 -2.16
C LEU A 115 3.20 16.92 -1.68
N VAL A 116 2.32 17.33 -2.61
CA VAL A 116 0.90 17.66 -2.34
C VAL A 116 0.19 16.52 -1.60
N SER A 117 0.22 15.31 -2.16
CA SER A 117 -0.44 14.15 -1.53
C SER A 117 0.15 13.80 -0.16
N THR A 118 1.39 14.20 0.13
CA THR A 118 2.00 14.02 1.43
C THR A 118 1.52 15.09 2.42
N ILE A 119 1.36 16.34 1.98
CA ILE A 119 0.76 17.44 2.75
C ILE A 119 -0.67 17.08 3.17
N GLU A 120 -1.52 16.69 2.22
CA GLU A 120 -2.92 16.33 2.50
C GLU A 120 -3.04 15.21 3.56
N ARG A 121 -2.19 14.18 3.47
CA ARG A 121 -2.18 13.08 4.46
C ARG A 121 -1.65 13.51 5.82
N GLY A 122 -0.68 14.43 5.85
CA GLY A 122 -0.15 15.00 7.09
C GLY A 122 -1.21 15.79 7.84
N LEU A 123 -1.91 16.68 7.12
CA LEU A 123 -3.02 17.48 7.65
C LEU A 123 -4.15 16.60 8.21
N ALA A 124 -4.53 15.55 7.47
CA ALA A 124 -5.58 14.62 7.90
C ALA A 124 -5.22 13.82 9.16
N GLN A 125 -3.93 13.57 9.44
CA GLN A 125 -3.51 12.80 10.62
C GLN A 125 -3.58 13.61 11.93
N ILE A 126 -3.47 14.94 11.84
CA ILE A 126 -3.25 15.83 12.99
C ILE A 126 -4.48 16.67 13.34
N ALA A 127 -5.50 16.69 12.48
CA ALA A 127 -6.78 17.29 12.78
C ALA A 127 -7.34 16.78 14.13
N PRO A 128 -7.83 17.67 15.03
CA PRO A 128 -8.41 17.25 16.30
C PRO A 128 -9.52 16.22 16.03
N GLN A 129 -9.52 15.11 16.77
CA GLN A 129 -10.66 14.18 16.78
C GLN A 129 -11.88 14.89 17.36
N GLY A 130 -12.62 15.58 16.49
CA GLY A 130 -13.77 16.39 16.85
C GLY A 130 -14.67 16.55 15.63
N LYS A 131 -15.63 15.62 15.53
CA LYS A 131 -16.66 15.47 14.48
C LYS A 131 -16.10 15.23 13.07
N GLU A 132 -16.32 14.02 12.58
CA GLU A 132 -16.32 13.76 11.14
C GLU A 132 -17.10 14.89 10.44
N PRO A 133 -16.51 15.57 9.44
CA PRO A 133 -17.24 16.55 8.66
C PRO A 133 -18.38 15.80 8.02
N ASN A 134 -19.62 16.16 8.41
CA ASN A 134 -20.89 15.60 7.98
C ASN A 134 -20.68 14.63 6.81
N SER A 135 -20.45 13.36 7.16
CA SER A 135 -20.62 12.30 6.20
C SER A 135 -22.08 12.44 5.80
N LEU A 136 -22.33 12.98 4.59
CA LEU A 136 -23.48 12.50 3.83
C LEU A 136 -23.49 11.00 4.08
N PRO A 137 -24.56 10.41 4.65
CA PRO A 137 -24.55 9.03 5.09
C PRO A 137 -23.96 8.24 3.93
N LEU A 138 -22.74 7.73 4.12
CA LEU A 138 -22.10 6.91 3.11
C LEU A 138 -23.11 5.79 2.91
N PRO A 139 -23.63 5.60 1.69
CA PRO A 139 -24.62 4.56 1.48
C PRO A 139 -24.05 3.29 2.08
N HIS A 140 -24.80 2.68 2.99
CA HIS A 140 -24.40 1.49 3.74
C HIS A 140 -24.01 0.36 2.76
N ILE A 141 -22.76 0.32 2.31
CA ILE A 141 -22.30 -0.61 1.28
C ILE A 141 -20.96 -1.18 1.75
N GLY A 142 -20.94 -2.49 2.04
CA GLY A 142 -19.74 -3.24 2.44
C GLY A 142 -19.79 -3.83 3.86
N GLN A 143 -20.88 -4.52 4.24
CA GLN A 143 -21.01 -5.19 5.55
C GLN A 143 -20.41 -6.60 5.62
N ARG A 144 -19.80 -7.10 4.55
CA ARG A 144 -19.32 -8.48 4.51
C ARG A 144 -18.28 -8.71 5.61
N ARG A 145 -18.57 -9.69 6.46
CA ARG A 145 -17.70 -10.23 7.51
C ARG A 145 -17.58 -11.72 7.32
N LEU A 146 -16.40 -12.28 7.57
CA LEU A 146 -16.23 -13.72 7.56
C LEU A 146 -17.01 -14.36 8.71
N THR A 147 -17.63 -15.50 8.42
CA THR A 147 -18.22 -16.39 9.43
C THR A 147 -17.12 -17.18 10.14
N SER A 148 -17.42 -17.75 11.31
CA SER A 148 -16.48 -18.62 12.03
C SER A 148 -16.05 -19.83 11.19
N ALA A 149 -16.95 -20.39 10.38
CA ALA A 149 -16.65 -21.50 9.48
C ALA A 149 -15.64 -21.07 8.40
N GLU A 150 -15.83 -19.91 7.78
CA GLU A 150 -14.90 -19.38 6.77
C GLU A 150 -13.52 -19.06 7.35
N ILE A 151 -13.47 -18.52 8.57
CA ILE A 151 -12.21 -18.29 9.28
C ILE A 151 -11.52 -19.63 9.55
N ALA A 152 -12.25 -20.65 9.98
CA ALA A 152 -11.70 -21.99 10.20
C ALA A 152 -11.15 -22.60 8.90
N THR A 153 -11.90 -22.51 7.79
CA THR A 153 -11.44 -22.94 6.46
C THR A 153 -10.16 -22.22 6.05
N PHE A 154 -10.09 -20.89 6.22
CA PHE A 154 -8.89 -20.13 5.91
C PHE A 154 -7.67 -20.62 6.69
N HIS A 155 -7.82 -20.91 7.99
CA HIS A 155 -6.72 -21.43 8.81
C HIS A 155 -6.32 -22.86 8.44
N GLN A 156 -7.31 -23.70 8.11
CA GLN A 156 -7.09 -25.09 7.72
C GLN A 156 -6.40 -25.20 6.36
N ASP A 157 -6.88 -24.45 5.37
CA ASP A 157 -6.48 -24.60 3.97
C ASP A 157 -5.42 -23.59 3.53
N GLY A 158 -5.25 -22.49 4.28
CA GLY A 158 -4.30 -21.42 3.97
C GLY A 158 -4.82 -20.43 2.93
N PHE A 159 -6.02 -20.64 2.40
CA PHE A 159 -6.70 -19.71 1.52
C PHE A 159 -8.22 -19.78 1.70
N LEU A 160 -8.92 -18.80 1.15
CA LEU A 160 -10.38 -18.74 1.14
C LEU A 160 -10.85 -17.97 -0.09
N SER A 161 -11.85 -18.51 -0.79
CA SER A 161 -12.63 -17.77 -1.77
C SER A 161 -13.81 -17.09 -1.07
N VAL A 162 -13.91 -15.77 -1.21
CA VAL A 162 -14.93 -14.94 -0.56
C VAL A 162 -15.87 -14.39 -1.62
N SER A 163 -17.09 -14.94 -1.63
CA SER A 163 -18.18 -14.40 -2.42
C SER A 163 -18.72 -13.10 -1.82
N HIS A 164 -19.18 -12.20 -2.71
CA HIS A 164 -19.81 -10.93 -2.32
C HIS A 164 -18.92 -10.05 -1.41
N LEU A 165 -17.62 -9.99 -1.71
CA LEU A 165 -16.69 -9.05 -1.08
C LEU A 165 -17.13 -7.60 -1.33
N THR A 166 -17.53 -7.30 -2.57
CA THR A 166 -18.04 -5.99 -2.97
C THR A 166 -19.12 -6.12 -4.05
N THR A 167 -19.64 -4.99 -4.54
CA THR A 167 -20.69 -4.93 -5.55
C THR A 167 -20.11 -4.78 -6.97
N PRO A 168 -20.85 -5.20 -8.03
CA PRO A 168 -20.44 -4.93 -9.41
C PRO A 168 -20.22 -3.44 -9.72
N ASN A 169 -20.99 -2.54 -9.11
CA ASN A 169 -20.82 -1.09 -9.27
C ASN A 169 -19.50 -0.60 -8.68
N ASP A 170 -19.09 -1.15 -7.53
CA ASP A 170 -17.80 -0.85 -6.93
C ASP A 170 -16.65 -1.40 -7.79
N ILE A 171 -16.79 -2.61 -8.37
CA ILE A 171 -15.80 -3.12 -9.34
C ILE A 171 -15.71 -2.21 -10.57
N ALA A 172 -16.83 -1.74 -11.12
CA ALA A 172 -16.83 -0.79 -12.22
C ALA A 172 -16.15 0.54 -11.84
N HIS A 173 -16.35 1.02 -10.60
CA HIS A 173 -15.65 2.19 -10.08
C HIS A 173 -14.14 1.96 -9.96
N LEU A 174 -13.71 0.82 -9.41
CA LEU A 174 -12.30 0.43 -9.34
C LEU A 174 -11.68 0.38 -10.73
N ARG A 175 -12.36 -0.19 -11.73
CA ARG A 175 -11.90 -0.19 -13.13
C ARG A 175 -11.68 1.22 -13.66
N ARG A 176 -12.60 2.17 -13.42
CA ARG A 176 -12.42 3.56 -13.86
C ARG A 176 -11.18 4.23 -13.27
N LEU A 177 -10.79 3.86 -12.05
CA LEU A 177 -9.59 4.39 -11.38
C LEU A 177 -8.31 3.67 -11.82
N ILE A 178 -8.40 2.36 -12.03
CA ILE A 178 -7.24 1.49 -12.29
C ILE A 178 -6.93 1.49 -13.79
N ASP A 179 -7.91 1.33 -14.69
CA ASP A 179 -7.73 1.19 -16.15
C ASP A 179 -6.86 2.31 -16.80
N PRO A 180 -6.99 3.60 -16.41
CA PRO A 180 -6.13 4.66 -16.96
C PRO A 180 -4.65 4.46 -16.65
N LEU A 181 -4.31 3.87 -15.51
CA LEU A 181 -2.92 3.65 -15.09
C LEU A 181 -2.19 2.74 -16.09
N PHE A 182 -2.87 1.76 -16.69
CA PHE A 182 -2.30 0.89 -17.73
C PHE A 182 -2.06 1.60 -19.04
N ARG A 183 -2.96 2.52 -19.41
CA ARG A 183 -2.83 3.26 -20.66
C ARG A 183 -1.63 4.22 -20.62
N SER A 184 -1.34 4.79 -19.44
CA SER A 184 -0.18 5.66 -19.24
C SER A 184 1.14 4.92 -19.07
N SER A 185 1.11 3.67 -18.58
CA SER A 185 2.32 2.85 -18.43
C SER A 185 2.64 2.13 -19.74
N CYS A 186 3.38 2.79 -20.64
CA CYS A 186 4.09 2.11 -21.73
C CYS A 186 5.18 1.17 -21.17
N ARG A 187 4.83 0.06 -20.52
CA ARG A 187 5.80 -0.98 -20.10
C ARG A 187 5.25 -2.40 -20.20
N THR A 188 5.96 -3.15 -21.04
CA THR A 188 6.11 -4.58 -21.32
C THR A 188 5.68 -5.69 -20.34
N PHE A 189 5.22 -5.44 -19.11
CA PHE A 189 5.12 -6.51 -18.09
C PHE A 189 3.74 -6.73 -17.44
N GLY A 190 2.70 -5.99 -17.80
CA GLY A 190 1.34 -6.29 -17.32
C GLY A 190 1.14 -6.18 -15.80
N VAL A 191 2.05 -5.52 -15.07
CA VAL A 191 1.96 -5.29 -13.62
C VAL A 191 2.16 -3.81 -13.31
N ILE A 192 1.36 -3.28 -12.39
CA ILE A 192 1.53 -1.93 -11.83
C ILE A 192 1.59 -2.04 -10.31
N ASP A 193 2.74 -1.69 -9.74
CA ASP A 193 2.92 -1.65 -8.29
C ASP A 193 2.39 -0.34 -7.70
N HIS A 194 1.99 -0.42 -6.43
CA HIS A 194 1.56 0.74 -5.63
C HIS A 194 0.34 1.49 -6.19
N VAL A 195 -0.66 0.75 -6.66
CA VAL A 195 -1.90 1.31 -7.24
C VAL A 195 -2.58 2.29 -6.28
N LEU A 196 -2.58 2.01 -4.97
CA LEU A 196 -3.13 2.90 -3.95
C LEU A 196 -2.36 4.22 -3.77
N LYS A 197 -1.11 4.31 -4.25
CA LYS A 197 -0.38 5.58 -4.32
C LYS A 197 -0.75 6.34 -5.59
N LEU A 198 -0.92 5.63 -6.71
CA LEU A 198 -1.25 6.20 -8.02
C LEU A 198 -2.71 6.62 -8.14
N ALA A 199 -3.62 5.92 -7.46
CA ALA A 199 -5.05 6.21 -7.41
C ALA A 199 -5.57 6.13 -5.96
N PRO A 200 -5.30 7.14 -5.11
CA PRO A 200 -5.67 7.14 -3.70
C PRO A 200 -7.17 6.99 -3.43
N ALA A 201 -8.02 7.45 -4.37
CA ALA A 201 -9.47 7.35 -4.28
C ALA A 201 -9.98 5.90 -4.11
N ILE A 202 -9.20 4.90 -4.53
CA ILE A 202 -9.51 3.48 -4.31
C ILE A 202 -9.70 3.16 -2.82
N ARG A 203 -9.07 3.90 -1.90
CA ARG A 203 -9.24 3.72 -0.45
C ARG A 203 -10.68 3.95 0.04
N HIS A 204 -11.46 4.71 -0.73
CA HIS A 204 -12.87 4.96 -0.42
C HIS A 204 -13.82 3.89 -1.01
N SER A 205 -13.30 2.93 -1.79
CA SER A 205 -14.10 1.83 -2.35
C SER A 205 -14.61 0.88 -1.27
N ALA A 206 -15.75 0.26 -1.53
CA ALA A 206 -16.30 -0.77 -0.63
C ALA A 206 -15.39 -2.01 -0.57
N ALA A 207 -14.71 -2.34 -1.67
CA ALA A 207 -13.72 -3.42 -1.72
C ALA A 207 -12.57 -3.19 -0.74
N PHE A 208 -11.96 -1.99 -0.75
CA PHE A 208 -10.85 -1.67 0.15
C PHE A 208 -11.27 -1.78 1.62
N GLN A 209 -12.39 -1.15 1.97
CA GLN A 209 -12.92 -1.15 3.34
C GLN A 209 -13.27 -2.56 3.82
N THR A 210 -13.85 -3.38 2.94
CA THR A 210 -14.18 -4.77 3.26
C THR A 210 -12.94 -5.64 3.42
N CYS A 211 -11.94 -5.50 2.55
CA CYS A 211 -10.66 -6.20 2.71
C CYS A 211 -9.97 -5.83 4.02
N GLN A 212 -9.94 -4.54 4.39
CA GLN A 212 -9.35 -4.09 5.65
C GLN A 212 -10.05 -4.72 6.86
N ARG A 213 -11.38 -4.77 6.85
CA ARG A 213 -12.17 -5.40 7.91
C ARG A 213 -11.91 -6.90 8.02
N ILE A 214 -11.93 -7.61 6.90
CA ILE A 214 -11.65 -9.06 6.88
C ILE A 214 -10.20 -9.33 7.32
N ALA A 215 -9.25 -8.50 6.90
CA ALA A 215 -7.85 -8.62 7.33
C ALA A 215 -7.72 -8.47 8.85
N GLN A 216 -8.45 -7.53 9.45
CA GLN A 216 -8.52 -7.39 10.91
C GLN A 216 -9.19 -8.60 11.59
N GLN A 217 -10.26 -9.16 11.01
CA GLN A 217 -10.91 -10.37 11.54
C GLN A 217 -9.94 -11.57 11.57
N LEU A 218 -9.21 -11.79 10.48
CA LEU A 218 -8.26 -12.90 10.36
C LEU A 218 -7.00 -12.69 11.21
N ALA A 219 -6.51 -11.45 11.31
CA ALA A 219 -5.32 -11.15 12.10
C ALA A 219 -5.60 -11.03 13.61
N GLY A 220 -6.85 -10.76 14.01
CA GLY A 220 -7.23 -10.49 15.40
C GLY A 220 -6.69 -9.17 15.97
N ILE A 221 -5.95 -8.39 15.17
CA ILE A 221 -5.36 -7.11 15.54
C ILE A 221 -5.46 -6.12 14.38
N THR A 222 -5.18 -4.84 14.66
CA THR A 222 -5.17 -3.79 13.64
C THR A 222 -4.21 -4.16 12.52
N THR A 223 -4.66 -4.00 11.27
CA THR A 223 -3.84 -4.22 10.08
C THR A 223 -3.67 -2.93 9.29
N ARG A 224 -2.57 -2.85 8.53
CA ARG A 224 -2.29 -1.78 7.57
C ARG A 224 -1.90 -2.40 6.25
N VAL A 225 -2.22 -1.70 5.17
CA VAL A 225 -1.71 -2.07 3.84
C VAL A 225 -0.19 -1.97 3.83
N SER A 226 0.47 -3.03 3.37
CA SER A 226 1.91 -3.07 3.17
C SER A 226 2.30 -2.88 1.71
N PHE A 227 1.48 -3.40 0.80
CA PHE A 227 1.75 -3.43 -0.62
C PHE A 227 0.45 -3.66 -1.39
N ASP A 228 0.41 -3.22 -2.63
CA ASP A 228 -0.67 -3.51 -3.55
C ASP A 228 -0.16 -3.42 -4.99
N GLN A 229 -0.76 -4.19 -5.88
CA GLN A 229 -0.39 -4.22 -7.30
C GLN A 229 -1.62 -4.54 -8.16
N ALA A 230 -1.67 -4.02 -9.37
CA ALA A 230 -2.63 -4.44 -10.38
C ALA A 230 -1.95 -5.38 -11.39
N LEU A 231 -2.66 -6.44 -11.75
CA LEU A 231 -2.16 -7.59 -12.50
C LEU A 231 -2.97 -7.81 -13.77
N TYR A 232 -2.28 -7.88 -14.90
CA TYR A 232 -2.83 -7.98 -16.24
C TYR A 232 -2.28 -9.22 -16.90
N LYS A 233 -3.18 -10.04 -17.46
CA LYS A 233 -2.81 -11.05 -18.44
C LYS A 233 -3.40 -10.68 -19.78
N ARG A 234 -2.55 -10.65 -20.81
CA ARG A 234 -2.94 -10.38 -22.18
C ARG A 234 -3.84 -11.50 -22.72
N PRO A 235 -4.62 -11.23 -23.77
CA PRO A 235 -5.28 -12.29 -24.54
C PRO A 235 -4.24 -13.30 -25.03
N HIS A 236 -4.59 -14.58 -25.01
CA HIS A 236 -3.74 -15.70 -25.45
C HIS A 236 -2.35 -15.73 -24.80
N GLU A 237 -2.22 -15.21 -23.58
CA GLU A 237 -0.96 -15.26 -22.84
C GLU A 237 -0.70 -16.69 -22.39
N LEU A 238 0.12 -17.39 -23.18
CA LEU A 238 0.42 -18.82 -23.07
C LEU A 238 1.05 -19.21 -21.72
N HIS A 239 1.75 -18.28 -21.08
CA HIS A 239 2.43 -18.53 -19.81
C HIS A 239 1.54 -18.11 -18.63
N GLY A 240 1.12 -19.10 -17.85
CA GLY A 240 0.52 -18.89 -16.54
C GLY A 240 1.53 -18.34 -15.53
N THR A 241 1.04 -17.87 -14.39
CA THR A 241 1.90 -17.66 -13.23
C THR A 241 2.19 -19.03 -12.64
N ARG A 242 3.46 -19.43 -12.60
CA ARG A 242 3.89 -20.74 -12.11
C ARG A 242 3.56 -20.92 -10.62
N TRP A 243 3.61 -22.16 -10.14
CA TRP A 243 3.46 -22.46 -8.72
C TRP A 243 4.54 -21.79 -7.88
N HIS A 244 4.13 -21.04 -6.86
CA HIS A 244 5.02 -20.31 -5.98
C HIS A 244 4.38 -20.05 -4.60
N GLN A 245 5.19 -19.52 -3.68
CA GLN A 245 4.79 -18.97 -2.39
C GLN A 245 5.29 -17.53 -2.32
N ASP A 246 4.41 -16.57 -1.98
CA ASP A 246 4.77 -15.15 -1.93
C ASP A 246 5.91 -14.84 -0.96
N GLN A 247 6.06 -15.66 0.09
CA GLN A 247 7.18 -15.60 1.03
C GLN A 247 8.55 -15.61 0.33
N ALA A 248 8.68 -16.28 -0.81
CA ALA A 248 9.93 -16.39 -1.55
C ALA A 248 10.40 -15.08 -2.19
N PHE A 249 9.48 -14.13 -2.44
CA PHE A 249 9.81 -12.83 -3.02
C PHE A 249 10.39 -11.83 -2.01
N ARG A 250 10.29 -12.13 -0.71
CA ARG A 250 10.97 -11.38 0.35
C ARG A 250 12.12 -12.18 0.93
N ASN A 251 12.99 -11.48 1.65
CA ASN A 251 14.14 -12.07 2.32
C ASN A 251 13.72 -13.34 3.08
N ARG A 252 14.27 -14.49 2.66
CA ARG A 252 13.97 -15.84 3.18
C ARG A 252 14.17 -15.98 4.69
N HIS A 253 14.93 -15.07 5.29
CA HIS A 253 15.24 -15.06 6.72
C HIS A 253 14.15 -14.41 7.60
N PHE A 254 13.16 -13.72 7.01
CA PHE A 254 12.09 -13.08 7.77
C PHE A 254 10.70 -13.55 7.33
N PRO A 255 9.95 -14.24 8.21
CA PRO A 255 8.60 -14.69 7.88
C PRO A 255 7.66 -13.51 7.63
N MET A 256 6.95 -13.55 6.52
CA MET A 256 5.89 -12.63 6.19
C MET A 256 4.67 -12.95 7.04
N ASN A 257 4.31 -12.02 7.90
CA ASN A 257 3.04 -12.04 8.59
C ASN A 257 2.08 -11.12 7.83
N THR A 258 1.54 -11.59 6.70
CA THR A 258 0.66 -10.80 5.84
C THR A 258 -0.51 -11.61 5.30
N LEU A 259 -1.58 -10.91 4.91
CA LEU A 259 -2.75 -11.46 4.25
C LEU A 259 -2.83 -10.87 2.85
N HIS A 260 -2.93 -11.73 1.84
CA HIS A 260 -2.96 -11.34 0.44
C HIS A 260 -4.37 -11.50 -0.10
N PHE A 261 -4.96 -10.39 -0.53
CA PHE A 261 -6.26 -10.38 -1.18
C PHE A 261 -6.05 -10.27 -2.68
N TRP A 262 -6.75 -11.09 -3.46
CA TRP A 262 -6.77 -10.99 -4.92
C TRP A 262 -8.20 -10.76 -5.39
N ILE A 263 -8.44 -9.56 -5.92
CA ILE A 263 -9.75 -9.09 -6.37
C ILE A 263 -9.75 -9.00 -7.91
N PRO A 264 -10.40 -9.93 -8.63
CA PRO A 264 -10.56 -9.80 -10.06
C PRO A 264 -11.49 -8.63 -10.39
N LEU A 265 -11.15 -7.85 -11.42
CA LEU A 265 -11.96 -6.72 -11.86
C LEU A 265 -12.99 -7.11 -12.94
N GLN A 266 -13.18 -8.42 -13.12
CA GLN A 266 -14.10 -9.06 -14.06
C GLN A 266 -14.40 -10.49 -13.56
N PRO A 267 -15.38 -11.23 -14.11
CA PRO A 267 -15.48 -12.66 -13.81
C PRO A 267 -14.20 -13.39 -14.23
N VAL A 268 -13.75 -14.34 -13.40
CA VAL A 268 -12.60 -15.20 -13.73
C VAL A 268 -12.98 -16.67 -13.67
N THR A 269 -12.49 -17.41 -14.64
CA THR A 269 -12.75 -18.82 -14.89
C THR A 269 -11.41 -19.53 -15.09
N THR A 270 -11.46 -20.85 -15.21
CA THR A 270 -10.28 -21.64 -15.59
C THR A 270 -9.75 -21.27 -16.98
N HIS A 271 -10.58 -20.69 -17.86
CA HIS A 271 -10.19 -20.35 -19.23
C HIS A 271 -9.45 -19.00 -19.33
N ASN A 272 -9.77 -18.04 -18.45
CA ASN A 272 -9.13 -16.72 -18.45
C ASN A 272 -8.09 -16.53 -17.31
N GLY A 273 -7.71 -17.62 -16.65
CA GLY A 273 -6.60 -17.62 -15.71
C GLY A 273 -6.95 -17.26 -14.27
N CYS A 274 -7.99 -17.89 -13.70
CA CYS A 274 -8.25 -17.86 -12.26
C CYS A 274 -7.08 -18.44 -11.45
N LEU A 275 -7.06 -18.15 -10.15
CA LEU A 275 -6.05 -18.72 -9.25
C LEU A 275 -6.35 -20.18 -8.95
N HIS A 276 -5.29 -20.94 -8.71
CA HIS A 276 -5.30 -22.31 -8.22
C HIS A 276 -4.52 -22.35 -6.92
N PHE A 277 -4.99 -23.10 -5.94
CA PHE A 277 -4.35 -23.25 -4.64
C PHE A 277 -4.19 -24.73 -4.28
N ILE A 278 -3.19 -25.06 -3.47
CA ILE A 278 -3.09 -26.38 -2.82
C ILE A 278 -3.51 -26.23 -1.36
N PRO A 279 -4.68 -26.76 -0.94
CA PRO A 279 -5.15 -26.69 0.44
C PRO A 279 -4.12 -27.24 1.43
N GLY A 280 -3.90 -26.53 2.54
CA GLY A 280 -3.02 -26.95 3.63
C GLY A 280 -1.52 -26.77 3.35
N SER A 281 -1.13 -26.37 2.14
CA SER A 281 0.27 -26.22 1.74
C SER A 281 1.06 -25.19 2.57
N HIS A 282 0.39 -24.19 3.16
CA HIS A 282 1.02 -23.22 4.05
C HIS A 282 1.63 -23.85 5.32
N GLN A 283 1.16 -25.04 5.71
CA GLN A 283 1.67 -25.78 6.87
C GLN A 283 3.00 -26.49 6.59
N GLN A 284 3.38 -26.63 5.31
CA GLN A 284 4.62 -27.28 4.89
C GLN A 284 5.86 -26.35 5.00
N GLY A 285 5.65 -25.08 5.36
CA GLY A 285 6.70 -24.08 5.39
C GLY A 285 7.12 -23.60 3.99
N LEU A 286 8.24 -22.90 3.90
CA LEU A 286 8.76 -22.38 2.64
C LEU A 286 9.48 -23.49 1.87
N LEU A 287 8.94 -23.89 0.72
CA LEU A 287 9.58 -24.83 -0.19
C LEU A 287 10.76 -24.17 -0.95
N PRO A 288 11.73 -24.96 -1.44
CA PRO A 288 12.82 -24.42 -2.26
C PRO A 288 12.31 -23.76 -3.54
N HIS A 289 12.54 -22.45 -3.66
CA HIS A 289 12.27 -21.69 -4.90
C HIS A 289 13.57 -21.50 -5.67
N TYR A 290 13.45 -21.49 -7.00
CA TYR A 290 14.55 -21.24 -7.92
C TYR A 290 14.15 -20.11 -8.84
N GLN A 291 15.12 -19.26 -9.17
CA GLN A 291 14.93 -18.31 -10.26
C GLN A 291 15.04 -19.13 -11.56
N ILE A 292 13.94 -19.20 -12.31
CA ILE A 292 13.87 -20.05 -13.51
C ILE A 292 14.48 -19.33 -14.71
N ASP A 293 14.31 -18.02 -14.80
CA ASP A 293 15.01 -17.15 -15.73
C ASP A 293 15.20 -15.73 -15.14
N GLU A 294 15.98 -14.90 -15.80
CA GLU A 294 16.32 -13.53 -15.36
C GLU A 294 15.12 -12.56 -15.32
N ASN A 295 13.99 -12.93 -15.95
CA ASN A 295 12.75 -12.13 -16.01
C ASN A 295 11.55 -12.77 -15.26
N ASP A 296 11.65 -14.02 -14.82
CA ASP A 296 10.57 -14.80 -14.19
C ASP A 296 10.70 -14.70 -12.66
N PRO A 297 9.62 -14.38 -11.94
CA PRO A 297 9.58 -14.51 -10.49
C PRO A 297 10.08 -15.89 -10.00
N TYR A 298 10.74 -15.90 -8.84
CA TYR A 298 11.04 -17.11 -8.07
C TYR A 298 9.83 -18.05 -8.05
N ALA A 299 10.01 -19.24 -8.61
CA ALA A 299 8.97 -20.26 -8.69
C ALA A 299 9.50 -21.60 -8.18
N ILE A 300 8.58 -22.51 -7.89
CA ILE A 300 8.92 -23.88 -7.53
C ILE A 300 8.90 -24.70 -8.80
N THR A 301 9.93 -25.53 -9.00
CA THR A 301 10.04 -26.40 -10.17
C THR A 301 8.81 -27.31 -10.22
N PRO A 302 8.09 -27.42 -11.36
CA PRO A 302 6.84 -28.18 -11.44
C PRO A 302 6.94 -29.64 -10.96
N GLN A 303 8.10 -30.28 -11.12
CA GLN A 303 8.34 -31.66 -10.67
C GLN A 303 8.36 -31.81 -9.13
N LYS A 304 8.42 -30.71 -8.39
CA LYS A 304 8.47 -30.69 -6.91
C LYS A 304 7.16 -30.25 -6.25
N VAL A 305 6.15 -29.87 -7.03
CA VAL A 305 4.82 -29.51 -6.52
C VAL A 305 3.87 -30.63 -6.90
N ASP A 306 3.33 -31.34 -5.91
CA ASP A 306 2.22 -32.25 -6.14
C ASP A 306 0.95 -31.43 -6.39
N THR A 307 0.56 -31.36 -7.67
CA THR A 307 -0.61 -30.60 -8.12
C THR A 307 -1.89 -31.45 -8.16
N SER A 308 -1.84 -32.73 -7.74
CA SER A 308 -3.01 -33.62 -7.76
C SER A 308 -4.18 -33.11 -6.91
N HIS A 309 -3.86 -32.31 -5.89
CA HIS A 309 -4.82 -31.68 -4.97
C HIS A 309 -5.07 -30.20 -5.27
N ALA A 310 -4.65 -29.69 -6.45
CA ALA A 310 -4.86 -28.30 -6.81
C ALA A 310 -6.35 -27.98 -7.00
N VAL A 311 -6.83 -26.94 -6.32
CA VAL A 311 -8.22 -26.47 -6.37
C VAL A 311 -8.31 -25.20 -7.22
N PRO A 312 -9.03 -25.21 -8.36
CA PRO A 312 -9.32 -23.98 -9.12
C PRO A 312 -10.30 -23.08 -8.36
N CYS A 313 -10.06 -21.77 -8.38
CA CYS A 313 -10.91 -20.76 -7.74
C CYS A 313 -11.52 -19.79 -8.75
N PRO A 314 -12.50 -20.22 -9.57
CA PRO A 314 -13.27 -19.29 -10.40
C PRO A 314 -14.09 -18.35 -9.51
N LEU A 315 -14.20 -17.09 -9.91
CA LEU A 315 -14.85 -16.05 -9.13
C LEU A 315 -15.80 -15.22 -10.00
N SER A 316 -16.99 -14.98 -9.47
CA SER A 316 -17.92 -13.97 -10.00
C SER A 316 -17.44 -12.55 -9.69
N VAL A 317 -17.98 -11.55 -10.40
CA VAL A 317 -17.66 -10.13 -10.14
C VAL A 317 -18.02 -9.78 -8.70
N GLY A 318 -17.11 -9.06 -8.03
CA GLY A 318 -17.29 -8.64 -6.64
C GLY A 318 -16.89 -9.71 -5.62
N SER A 319 -16.38 -10.86 -6.06
CA SER A 319 -15.75 -11.87 -5.20
C SER A 319 -14.24 -11.69 -5.18
N ALA A 320 -13.55 -12.35 -4.24
CA ALA A 320 -12.09 -12.32 -4.13
C ALA A 320 -11.54 -13.63 -3.56
N THR A 321 -10.23 -13.83 -3.64
CA THR A 321 -9.53 -14.82 -2.81
C THR A 321 -8.68 -14.13 -1.76
N ILE A 322 -8.41 -14.84 -0.66
CA ILE A 322 -7.51 -14.43 0.41
C ILE A 322 -6.57 -15.60 0.65
N HIS A 323 -5.26 -15.36 0.76
CA HIS A 323 -4.28 -16.41 1.05
C HIS A 323 -3.12 -15.93 1.93
N THR A 324 -2.44 -16.89 2.55
CA THR A 324 -1.20 -16.65 3.33
C THR A 324 0.03 -16.65 2.41
N PRO A 325 1.16 -16.07 2.84
CA PRO A 325 2.38 -16.00 2.02
C PRO A 325 3.01 -17.36 1.74
N LEU A 326 2.64 -18.39 2.51
CA LEU A 326 3.13 -19.76 2.37
C LEU A 326 2.17 -20.66 1.60
N THR A 327 0.98 -20.18 1.24
CA THR A 327 0.04 -21.01 0.49
C THR A 327 0.53 -21.15 -0.95
N LEU A 328 0.74 -22.38 -1.40
CA LEU A 328 1.11 -22.67 -2.79
C LEU A 328 -0.03 -22.26 -3.69
N HIS A 329 0.30 -21.42 -4.67
CA HIS A 329 -0.66 -20.96 -5.65
C HIS A 329 -0.05 -20.71 -7.01
N ALA A 330 -0.90 -20.74 -8.03
CA ALA A 330 -0.58 -20.49 -9.42
C ALA A 330 -1.77 -19.78 -10.09
N ALA A 331 -1.54 -19.23 -11.29
CA ALA A 331 -2.61 -18.68 -12.11
C ALA A 331 -2.50 -19.25 -13.53
N LEU A 332 -3.56 -19.87 -14.04
CA LEU A 332 -3.53 -20.46 -15.38
C LEU A 332 -3.29 -19.39 -16.48
N PRO A 333 -2.88 -19.83 -17.69
CA PRO A 333 -2.84 -18.98 -18.89
C PRO A 333 -4.17 -18.26 -19.13
N ASN A 334 -4.13 -17.15 -19.86
CA ASN A 334 -5.35 -16.49 -20.32
C ASN A 334 -5.61 -16.90 -21.78
N ASN A 335 -6.54 -17.82 -21.99
CA ASN A 335 -6.88 -18.37 -23.30
C ASN A 335 -8.09 -17.66 -23.95
N THR A 336 -8.39 -16.43 -23.52
CA THR A 336 -9.53 -15.66 -24.02
C THR A 336 -9.07 -14.46 -24.82
N GLU A 337 -9.98 -13.85 -25.58
CA GLU A 337 -9.73 -12.63 -26.35
C GLU A 337 -9.64 -11.36 -25.49
N GLU A 338 -10.00 -11.45 -24.21
CA GLU A 338 -10.03 -10.31 -23.30
C GLU A 338 -8.80 -10.30 -22.39
N ILE A 339 -8.33 -9.09 -22.07
CA ILE A 339 -7.34 -8.90 -21.00
C ILE A 339 -7.97 -9.33 -19.66
N ARG A 340 -7.26 -10.15 -18.87
CA ARG A 340 -7.65 -10.46 -17.48
C ARG A 340 -7.02 -9.49 -16.50
N ARG A 341 -7.85 -8.84 -15.69
CA ARG A 341 -7.46 -7.80 -14.72
C ARG A 341 -7.73 -8.25 -13.30
N ALA A 342 -6.79 -7.98 -12.42
CA ALA A 342 -6.99 -8.13 -10.99
C ALA A 342 -6.23 -7.05 -10.21
N TRP A 343 -6.69 -6.77 -9.00
CA TRP A 343 -5.99 -5.96 -8.03
C TRP A 343 -5.65 -6.84 -6.82
N ALA A 344 -4.37 -6.93 -6.51
CA ALA A 344 -3.87 -7.64 -5.35
C ALA A 344 -3.54 -6.64 -4.25
N LEU A 345 -4.04 -6.89 -3.04
CA LEU A 345 -3.92 -6.00 -1.89
C LEU A 345 -3.36 -6.78 -0.69
N VAL A 346 -2.25 -6.31 -0.14
CA VAL A 346 -1.53 -7.01 0.93
C VAL A 346 -1.65 -6.22 2.23
N PHE A 347 -2.17 -6.88 3.27
CA PHE A 347 -2.25 -6.34 4.62
C PHE A 347 -1.22 -7.00 5.52
N ARG A 348 -0.63 -6.20 6.42
CA ARG A 348 0.22 -6.66 7.52
C ARG A 348 -0.37 -6.21 8.86
N PRO A 349 -0.19 -6.97 9.95
CA PRO A 349 -0.52 -6.49 11.27
C PRO A 349 0.28 -5.24 11.69
N PHE A 350 -0.32 -4.42 12.55
CA PHE A 350 0.21 -3.13 13.02
C PHE A 350 0.01 -2.97 14.53
N GLY A 351 1.09 -2.67 15.26
CA GLY A 351 1.11 -2.54 16.72
C GLY A 351 2.32 -3.26 17.34
N ARG A 352 2.62 -3.02 18.62
CA ARG A 352 3.64 -3.82 19.35
C ARG A 352 3.18 -5.28 19.33
N ILE A 353 4.04 -6.16 18.82
CA ILE A 353 3.86 -7.62 18.86
C ILE A 353 4.05 -8.05 20.32
N GLY A 354 3.02 -7.86 21.14
CA GLY A 354 2.93 -8.49 22.45
C GLY A 354 2.38 -9.89 22.27
N ALA A 355 3.25 -10.90 22.32
CA ALA A 355 3.00 -12.33 22.58
C ALA A 355 1.85 -13.09 21.86
N LEU A 356 1.08 -12.45 21.00
CA LEU A 356 0.01 -13.06 20.22
C LEU A 356 0.46 -13.06 18.77
N ASN A 357 1.10 -14.17 18.38
CA ASN A 357 1.29 -14.51 16.99
C ASN A 357 -0.03 -15.14 16.51
N PRO A 358 -0.88 -14.47 15.72
CA PRO A 358 -2.15 -15.03 15.25
C PRO A 358 -1.96 -16.16 14.22
N PHE A 359 -0.72 -16.47 13.85
CA PHE A 359 -0.34 -17.54 12.94
C PHE A 359 0.50 -18.59 13.70
N PRO A 360 -0.10 -19.69 14.19
CA PRO A 360 0.60 -20.70 15.00
C PRO A 360 1.75 -21.44 14.29
N ALA A 361 1.96 -21.26 12.99
CA ALA A 361 2.89 -22.07 12.19
C ALA A 361 4.35 -21.58 12.10
N VAL A 362 4.72 -20.44 12.71
CA VAL A 362 6.06 -19.84 12.47
C VAL A 362 7.08 -20.17 13.60
N ARG A 363 6.90 -21.26 14.35
CA ARG A 363 7.82 -21.60 15.46
C ARG A 363 8.94 -22.60 15.12
N GLN A 364 9.03 -23.13 13.89
CA GLN A 364 10.03 -24.14 13.52
C GLN A 364 10.82 -23.83 12.24
N LEU A 365 11.17 -22.57 11.98
CA LEU A 365 12.02 -22.23 10.81
C LEU A 365 13.52 -22.14 11.11
N PHE A 366 13.97 -22.29 12.37
CA PHE A 366 15.39 -22.09 12.73
C PHE A 366 15.93 -23.06 13.81
N THR A 367 15.52 -24.32 13.76
CA THR A 367 16.29 -25.41 14.39
C THR A 367 16.74 -26.36 13.30
N HIS A 368 17.80 -25.96 12.58
CA HIS A 368 18.96 -26.76 12.16
C HIS A 368 19.82 -25.94 11.19
#